data_AF-A0A1Q9ABY2-F1
#
_entry.id   AF-A0A1Q9ABY2-F1
#
_cell.length_a   1.000
_cell.length_b   1.000
_cell.length_c   1.000
_cell.angle_alpha   90.00
_cell.angle_beta   90.00
_cell.angle_gamma   90.00
#
_symmetry.space_group_name_H-M   'P 1'
#
loop_
_entity.id
_entity.type
_entity.pdbx_description
1 polymer ?
#
loop_
_entity_poly.entity_id
_entity_poly.type
_entity_poly.pdbx_seq_one_letter_code
_entity_poly.pdbx_strand_id
1 'polypeptide(L)'
;MEFVKLKRLGEVQEKLKTVLSELGLKPRYDRNWGRDICFQNEDGSLHHTVTIRVTDAFFEDSPNPWKGTCLSIADVGEEPLGYGDWKFVEWGCSSDTPKFRGDTDEVFTQIATYLKEYPVLRIRNSHPDLIDNTDFVKLLRAIEPTIQDKTDSPITVNRTDGVLSINFDTGDDKWRVDVANFKAKLIVNDEEVDKVGGFHVDEAKEMVWKELGKRKVPDLGF
;
A
#
# COMPACT_ATOMS: atom_id res chain seq x y z
N MET A 1 -18.89 25.23 22.80
CA MET A 1 -18.84 24.03 21.93
C MET A 1 -17.58 23.27 22.32
N GLU A 2 -17.69 22.32 23.25
CA GLU A 2 -16.57 21.45 23.59
C GLU A 2 -16.23 20.59 22.36
N PHE A 3 -14.95 20.51 22.02
CA PHE A 3 -14.49 19.76 20.86
C PHE A 3 -14.51 18.26 21.17
N VAL A 4 -15.69 17.63 21.13
CA VAL A 4 -15.90 16.19 21.44
C VAL A 4 -14.90 15.29 20.72
N LYS A 5 -14.55 15.60 19.46
CA LYS A 5 -13.52 14.90 18.70
C LYS A 5 -12.12 15.00 19.33
N LEU A 6 -11.71 16.20 19.73
CA LEU A 6 -10.41 16.40 20.37
C LEU A 6 -10.34 15.73 21.74
N LYS A 7 -11.45 15.74 22.51
CA LYS A 7 -11.55 15.01 23.77
C LYS A 7 -11.39 13.50 23.57
N ARG A 8 -12.12 12.90 22.61
CA ARG A 8 -12.00 11.47 22.27
C ARG A 8 -10.58 11.09 21.82
N LEU A 9 -9.96 11.94 20.99
CA LEU A 9 -8.59 11.72 20.56
C LEU A 9 -7.60 11.80 21.74
N GLY A 10 -7.81 12.74 22.66
CA GLY A 10 -7.05 12.85 23.90
C GLY A 10 -7.19 11.62 24.78
N GLU A 11 -8.40 11.11 24.97
CA GLU A 11 -8.66 9.87 25.72
C GLU A 11 -7.94 8.66 25.08
N VAL A 12 -7.99 8.51 23.76
CA VAL A 12 -7.25 7.46 23.04
C VAL A 12 -5.74 7.62 23.26
N GLN A 13 -5.23 8.84 23.15
CA GLN A 13 -3.81 9.13 23.34
C GLN A 13 -3.34 8.81 24.76
N GLU A 14 -4.14 9.11 25.78
CA GLU A 14 -3.81 8.83 27.18
C GLU A 14 -3.93 7.33 27.50
N LYS A 15 -5.07 6.72 27.17
CA LYS A 15 -5.38 5.31 27.53
C LYS A 15 -4.51 4.31 26.76
N LEU A 16 -4.11 4.63 25.52
CA LEU A 16 -3.27 3.76 24.69
C LEU A 16 -1.81 4.23 24.61
N LYS A 17 -1.38 5.19 25.44
CA LYS A 17 -0.05 5.80 25.37
C LYS A 17 1.08 4.77 25.29
N THR A 18 1.06 3.77 26.15
CA THR A 18 2.11 2.76 26.24
C THR A 18 2.22 1.94 24.96
N VAL A 19 1.12 1.32 24.52
CA VAL A 19 1.12 0.49 23.30
C VAL A 19 1.46 1.31 22.06
N LEU A 20 0.96 2.55 21.94
CA LEU A 20 1.28 3.41 20.81
C LEU A 20 2.74 3.85 20.80
N SER A 21 3.34 4.08 21.98
CA SER A 21 4.76 4.41 22.09
C SER A 21 5.66 3.21 21.70
N GLU A 22 5.30 2.01 22.13
CA GLU A 22 5.99 0.76 21.75
C GLU A 22 5.96 0.53 20.23
N LEU A 23 4.83 0.86 19.59
CA LEU A 23 4.66 0.74 18.13
C LEU A 23 5.22 1.94 17.34
N GLY A 24 5.65 3.01 18.01
CA GLY A 24 6.12 4.24 17.36
C GLY A 24 5.02 5.03 16.64
N LEU A 25 3.76 4.90 17.06
CA LEU A 25 2.57 5.48 16.42
C LEU A 25 1.92 6.58 17.27
N LYS A 26 1.12 7.41 16.62
CA LYS A 26 0.25 8.41 17.25
C LYS A 26 -1.18 8.24 16.71
N PRO A 27 -2.22 8.43 17.55
CA PRO A 27 -3.59 8.40 17.07
C PRO A 27 -3.89 9.70 16.32
N ARG A 28 -4.61 9.62 15.21
CA ARG A 28 -5.05 10.77 14.41
C ARG A 28 -6.42 10.47 13.81
N TYR A 29 -7.22 11.49 13.53
CA TYR A 29 -8.41 11.30 12.70
C TYR A 29 -7.99 11.10 11.25
N ASP A 30 -8.59 10.10 10.58
CA ASP A 30 -8.39 9.89 9.15
C ASP A 30 -8.83 11.16 8.38
N ARG A 31 -7.94 11.66 7.53
CA ARG A 31 -8.16 12.87 6.72
C ARG A 31 -9.15 12.65 5.59
N ASN A 32 -9.29 11.41 5.09
CA ASN A 32 -10.13 11.13 3.94
C ASN A 32 -11.63 11.14 4.29
N TRP A 33 -11.98 10.80 5.52
CA TRP A 33 -13.37 10.71 5.96
C TRP A 33 -13.66 11.46 7.27
N GLY A 34 -12.64 11.95 7.98
CA GLY A 34 -12.75 12.85 9.14
C GLY A 34 -13.50 12.28 10.34
N ARG A 35 -13.73 10.96 10.35
CA ARG A 35 -14.66 10.28 11.26
C ARG A 35 -13.99 9.21 12.11
N ASP A 36 -13.05 8.47 11.55
CA ASP A 36 -12.40 7.34 12.24
C ASP A 36 -11.03 7.72 12.79
N ILE A 37 -10.58 7.00 13.83
CA ILE A 37 -9.26 7.22 14.43
C ILE A 37 -8.32 6.13 13.91
N CYS A 38 -7.32 6.55 13.14
CA CYS A 38 -6.23 5.70 12.69
C CYS A 38 -4.97 5.93 13.54
N PHE A 39 -4.01 5.01 13.44
CA PHE A 39 -2.73 5.10 14.12
C PHE A 39 -1.61 5.13 13.09
N GLN A 40 -0.82 6.19 13.12
CA GLN A 40 0.28 6.40 12.18
C GLN A 40 1.42 7.12 12.87
N ASN A 41 2.64 6.92 12.38
CA ASN A 41 3.79 7.69 12.84
C ASN A 41 3.73 9.15 12.31
N GLU A 42 4.76 9.91 12.63
CA GLU A 42 4.76 11.35 12.42
C GLU A 42 4.75 11.76 10.94
N ASP A 43 5.63 11.14 10.15
CA ASP A 43 5.81 11.33 8.71
C ASP A 43 4.77 10.57 7.86
N GLY A 44 4.04 9.63 8.48
CA GLY A 44 3.04 8.78 7.81
C GLY A 44 3.63 7.63 7.00
N SER A 45 4.89 7.25 7.24
CA SER A 45 5.53 6.08 6.62
C SER A 45 5.15 4.75 7.27
N LEU A 46 4.57 4.80 8.48
CA LEU A 46 4.05 3.64 9.21
C LEU A 46 2.58 3.85 9.60
N HIS A 47 1.76 2.85 9.33
CA HIS A 47 0.33 2.84 9.62
C HIS A 47 -0.07 1.52 10.28
N HIS A 48 -0.95 1.57 11.28
CA HIS A 48 -1.53 0.33 11.81
C HIS A 48 -2.65 -0.18 10.91
N THR A 49 -2.74 -1.50 10.80
CA THR A 49 -3.90 -2.23 10.24
C THR A 49 -5.22 -1.93 10.94
N VAL A 50 -5.19 -1.53 12.22
CA VAL A 50 -6.37 -1.33 13.06
C VAL A 50 -6.78 0.13 13.02
N THR A 51 -8.07 0.38 12.82
CA THR A 51 -8.69 1.71 12.87
C THR A 51 -9.91 1.65 13.76
N ILE A 52 -10.12 2.64 14.63
CA ILE A 52 -11.34 2.75 15.44
C ILE A 52 -12.43 3.39 14.59
N ARG A 53 -13.53 2.66 14.36
CA ARG A 53 -14.75 3.19 13.74
C ARG A 53 -15.54 3.97 14.78
N VAL A 54 -15.51 5.30 14.66
CA VAL A 54 -16.18 6.20 15.62
C VAL A 54 -17.58 6.61 15.11
N THR A 55 -17.88 6.39 13.83
CA THR A 55 -19.17 6.70 13.17
C THR A 55 -20.38 6.12 13.89
N ASP A 56 -20.21 4.98 14.54
CA ASP A 56 -21.30 4.23 15.17
C ASP A 56 -21.58 4.67 16.62
N ALA A 57 -20.74 5.56 17.16
CA ALA A 57 -20.87 6.14 18.50
C ALA A 57 -21.12 7.66 18.47
N PHE A 58 -21.53 8.22 17.33
CA PHE A 58 -22.06 9.59 17.26
C PHE A 58 -23.53 9.61 17.70
N PHE A 59 -23.80 9.22 18.95
CA PHE A 59 -25.06 9.49 19.59
C PHE A 59 -24.82 10.06 20.99
N GLU A 60 -25.60 11.10 21.28
CA GLU A 60 -25.50 12.09 22.34
C GLU A 60 -25.44 11.50 23.75
N ASP A 61 -24.81 12.23 24.68
CA ASP A 61 -24.88 12.10 26.16
C ASP A 61 -24.92 10.67 26.74
N SER A 62 -24.21 9.73 26.12
CA SER A 62 -24.02 8.40 26.70
C SER A 62 -22.98 8.45 27.83
N PRO A 63 -23.25 7.84 29.00
CA PRO A 63 -22.25 7.68 30.05
C PRO A 63 -21.04 6.84 29.61
N ASN A 64 -21.15 6.08 28.52
CA ASN A 64 -20.00 5.45 27.85
C ASN A 64 -20.00 5.84 26.36
N PRO A 65 -19.23 6.85 25.94
CA PRO A 65 -19.18 7.31 24.56
C PRO A 65 -18.43 6.36 23.62
N TRP A 66 -17.82 5.30 24.17
CA TRP A 66 -17.09 4.27 23.43
C TRP A 66 -17.91 2.98 23.26
N LYS A 67 -19.05 2.85 23.95
CA LYS A 67 -19.95 1.72 23.74
C LYS A 67 -20.52 1.75 22.33
N GLY A 68 -20.48 0.62 21.64
CA GLY A 68 -20.98 0.50 20.27
C GLY A 68 -19.96 0.83 19.18
N THR A 69 -18.75 1.30 19.53
CA THR A 69 -17.65 1.37 18.56
C THR A 69 -17.18 -0.04 18.20
N CYS A 70 -16.55 -0.16 17.04
CA CYS A 70 -15.85 -1.35 16.61
C CYS A 70 -14.49 -0.97 16.03
N LEU A 71 -13.66 -1.97 15.79
CA LEU A 71 -12.42 -1.82 15.05
C LEU A 71 -12.64 -2.28 13.62
N SER A 72 -12.10 -1.52 12.67
CA SER A 72 -11.87 -1.97 11.31
C SER A 72 -10.43 -2.44 11.21
N ILE A 73 -10.25 -3.65 10.69
CA ILE A 73 -8.96 -4.30 10.54
C ILE A 73 -8.73 -4.46 9.05
N ALA A 74 -7.73 -3.74 8.52
CA ALA A 74 -7.30 -3.91 7.15
C ALA A 74 -6.70 -5.31 6.97
N ASP A 75 -7.17 -6.04 5.97
CA ASP A 75 -6.52 -7.24 5.48
C ASP A 75 -5.38 -6.78 4.56
N VAL A 76 -4.14 -6.84 5.03
CA VAL A 76 -2.99 -6.30 4.31
C VAL A 76 -1.72 -6.98 4.76
N GLY A 77 -0.89 -7.32 3.79
CA GLY A 77 0.37 -8.03 3.98
C GLY A 77 1.46 -7.48 3.10
N GLU A 78 2.71 -7.64 3.56
CA GLU A 78 3.88 -7.47 2.71
C GLU A 78 4.27 -8.82 2.13
N GLU A 79 4.18 -8.95 0.81
CA GLU A 79 4.56 -10.16 0.09
C GLU A 79 5.87 -9.96 -0.66
N PRO A 80 6.81 -10.93 -0.62
CA PRO A 80 7.98 -10.90 -1.49
C PRO A 80 7.56 -10.90 -2.97
N LEU A 81 8.13 -9.99 -3.76
CA LEU A 81 7.79 -9.87 -5.19
C LEU A 81 8.56 -10.86 -6.07
N GLY A 82 9.65 -11.45 -5.55
CA GLY A 82 10.51 -12.38 -6.29
C GLY A 82 11.65 -11.70 -7.08
N TYR A 83 11.77 -10.38 -7.00
CA TYR A 83 12.79 -9.59 -7.68
C TYR A 83 13.71 -8.94 -6.64
N GLY A 84 14.77 -9.63 -6.23
CA GLY A 84 15.63 -9.15 -5.13
C GLY A 84 14.88 -9.04 -3.79
N ASP A 85 15.15 -7.98 -3.02
CA ASP A 85 14.52 -7.74 -1.71
C ASP A 85 13.17 -7.01 -1.80
N TRP A 86 12.64 -6.78 -3.00
CA TRP A 86 11.39 -6.04 -3.21
C TRP A 86 10.19 -6.76 -2.61
N LYS A 87 9.37 -6.00 -1.89
CA LYS A 87 8.08 -6.43 -1.35
C LYS A 87 6.93 -5.60 -1.91
N PHE A 88 5.77 -6.21 -2.05
CA PHE A 88 4.53 -5.55 -2.42
C PHE A 88 3.57 -5.52 -1.22
N VAL A 89 2.95 -4.36 -1.00
CA VAL A 89 1.84 -4.24 -0.04
C VAL A 89 0.54 -4.60 -0.76
N GLU A 90 0.01 -5.77 -0.47
CA GLU A 90 -1.29 -6.19 -0.99
C GLU A 90 -2.40 -5.73 -0.04
N TRP A 91 -3.37 -4.98 -0.58
CA TRP A 91 -4.52 -4.49 0.17
C TRP A 91 -5.74 -5.36 -0.16
N GLY A 92 -6.21 -6.11 0.83
CA GLY A 92 -7.46 -6.84 0.83
C GLY A 92 -8.63 -6.04 1.41
N CYS A 93 -9.76 -6.73 1.60
CA CYS A 93 -10.96 -6.12 2.18
C CYS A 93 -10.83 -6.02 3.70
N SER A 94 -11.07 -4.84 4.25
CA SER A 94 -11.14 -4.68 5.70
C SER A 94 -12.31 -5.47 6.29
N SER A 95 -12.12 -6.03 7.48
CA SER A 95 -13.18 -6.63 8.29
C SER A 95 -13.40 -5.84 9.56
N ASP A 96 -14.64 -5.81 10.04
CA ASP A 96 -14.98 -5.13 11.29
C ASP A 96 -15.15 -6.15 12.43
N THR A 97 -14.65 -5.80 13.61
CA THR A 97 -14.92 -6.58 14.83
C THR A 97 -16.38 -6.45 15.25
N PRO A 98 -16.90 -7.36 16.09
CA PRO A 98 -18.13 -7.08 16.83
C PRO A 98 -18.02 -5.75 17.60
N LYS A 99 -19.16 -5.06 17.74
CA LYS A 99 -19.24 -3.81 18.51
C LYS A 99 -18.92 -4.07 19.98
N PHE A 100 -18.12 -3.19 20.56
CA PHE A 100 -17.80 -3.26 21.98
C PHE A 100 -19.03 -2.96 22.84
N ARG A 101 -19.23 -3.79 23.87
CA ARG A 101 -20.37 -3.71 24.79
C ARG A 101 -19.99 -3.35 26.23
N GLY A 102 -18.70 -3.45 26.52
CA GLY A 102 -18.14 -3.23 27.85
C GLY A 102 -18.17 -1.78 28.29
N ASP A 103 -17.66 -1.54 29.50
CA ASP A 103 -17.37 -0.17 29.95
C ASP A 103 -16.17 0.43 29.20
N THR A 104 -15.84 1.68 29.51
CA THR A 104 -14.76 2.39 28.81
C THR A 104 -13.40 1.73 28.99
N ASP A 105 -13.08 1.21 30.18
CA ASP A 105 -11.77 0.60 30.43
C ASP A 105 -11.67 -0.79 29.77
N GLU A 106 -12.76 -1.56 29.75
CA GLU A 106 -12.86 -2.81 28.99
C GLU A 106 -12.70 -2.58 27.48
N VAL A 107 -13.28 -1.51 26.94
CA VAL A 107 -13.14 -1.13 25.52
C VAL A 107 -11.67 -0.82 25.20
N PHE A 108 -11.02 0.04 25.98
CA PHE A 108 -9.61 0.39 25.71
C PHE A 108 -8.66 -0.78 25.92
N THR A 109 -8.96 -1.69 26.85
CA THR A 109 -8.20 -2.94 27.01
C THR A 109 -8.31 -3.80 25.75
N GLN A 110 -9.51 -3.96 25.20
CA GLN A 110 -9.71 -4.69 23.94
C GLN A 110 -8.95 -4.03 22.78
N ILE A 111 -9.07 -2.69 22.62
CA ILE A 111 -8.33 -1.98 21.57
C ILE A 111 -6.82 -2.20 21.70
N ALA A 112 -6.27 -2.12 22.91
CA ALA A 112 -4.86 -2.37 23.15
C ALA A 112 -4.44 -3.81 22.80
N THR A 113 -5.30 -4.81 23.03
CA THR A 113 -5.06 -6.19 22.60
C THR A 113 -4.96 -6.28 21.08
N TYR A 114 -5.93 -5.73 20.35
CA TYR A 114 -5.90 -5.73 18.88
C TYR A 114 -4.66 -5.00 18.31
N LEU A 115 -4.24 -3.90 18.93
CA LEU A 115 -3.01 -3.20 18.53
C LEU A 115 -1.73 -4.03 18.75
N LYS A 116 -1.75 -4.99 19.67
CA LYS A 116 -0.60 -5.88 19.90
C LYS A 116 -0.63 -7.12 19.01
N GLU A 117 -1.81 -7.58 18.64
CA GLU A 117 -2.01 -8.80 17.84
C GLU A 117 -1.81 -8.55 16.34
N TYR A 118 -2.15 -7.36 15.86
CA TYR A 118 -2.13 -7.03 14.44
C TYR A 118 -0.93 -6.19 14.04
N PRO A 119 -0.45 -6.30 12.79
CA PRO A 119 0.82 -5.70 12.40
C PRO A 119 0.72 -4.19 12.16
N VAL A 120 1.86 -3.52 12.36
CA VAL A 120 2.16 -2.20 11.82
C VAL A 120 2.71 -2.39 10.41
N LEU A 121 2.18 -1.60 9.48
CA LEU A 121 2.50 -1.66 8.07
C LEU A 121 3.43 -0.53 7.71
N ARG A 122 4.39 -0.87 6.84
CA ARG A 122 5.07 0.13 6.02
C ARG A 122 4.13 0.46 4.88
N ILE A 123 3.90 1.75 4.66
CA ILE A 123 3.07 2.20 3.54
C ILE A 123 3.76 3.36 2.84
N ARG A 124 3.28 3.68 1.64
CA ARG A 124 3.83 4.73 0.78
C ARG A 124 5.22 4.33 0.26
N ASN A 125 5.61 4.94 -0.86
CA ASN A 125 6.96 4.81 -1.42
C ASN A 125 8.06 5.42 -0.53
N SER A 126 7.85 5.51 0.80
CA SER A 126 8.80 5.99 1.80
C SER A 126 9.82 4.94 2.23
N HIS A 127 9.65 3.68 1.81
CA HIS A 127 10.59 2.59 2.10
C HIS A 127 11.24 2.09 0.80
N PRO A 128 12.58 1.95 0.75
CA PRO A 128 13.32 1.73 -0.49
C PRO A 128 13.03 0.38 -1.15
N ASP A 129 12.64 -0.63 -0.37
CA ASP A 129 12.38 -2.02 -0.77
C ASP A 129 10.88 -2.34 -0.93
N LEU A 130 10.00 -1.36 -0.77
CA LEU A 130 8.55 -1.58 -0.69
C LEU A 130 7.82 -0.95 -1.86
N ILE A 131 6.91 -1.67 -2.50
CA ILE A 131 6.02 -1.19 -3.55
C ILE A 131 4.58 -1.17 -3.03
N ASP A 132 3.92 -0.02 -3.11
CA ASP A 132 2.49 0.14 -2.80
C ASP A 132 1.63 0.36 -4.06
N ASN A 133 2.27 0.37 -5.23
CA ASN A 133 1.63 0.61 -6.50
C ASN A 133 1.13 -0.72 -7.11
N THR A 134 -0.14 -1.05 -6.88
CA THR A 134 -0.80 -2.24 -7.42
C THR A 134 -0.74 -2.30 -8.94
N ASP A 135 -0.83 -1.14 -9.59
CA ASP A 135 -0.78 -1.01 -11.05
C ASP A 135 0.59 -1.46 -11.58
N PHE A 136 1.69 -1.00 -10.98
CA PHE A 136 3.04 -1.46 -11.32
C PHE A 136 3.17 -2.99 -11.22
N VAL A 137 2.69 -3.59 -10.13
CA VAL A 137 2.78 -5.05 -9.91
C VAL A 137 1.94 -5.82 -10.93
N LYS A 138 0.75 -5.33 -11.27
CA LYS A 138 -0.08 -5.92 -12.33
C LYS A 138 0.65 -5.90 -13.68
N LEU A 139 1.27 -4.77 -14.04
CA LEU A 139 2.03 -4.67 -15.29
C LEU A 139 3.24 -5.60 -15.28
N LEU A 140 4.02 -5.62 -14.19
CA LEU A 140 5.16 -6.53 -14.03
C LEU A 140 4.77 -7.98 -14.28
N ARG A 141 3.73 -8.47 -13.58
CA ARG A 141 3.21 -9.83 -13.74
C ARG A 141 2.65 -10.08 -15.14
N ALA A 142 2.11 -9.06 -15.82
CA ALA A 142 1.52 -9.19 -17.15
C ALA A 142 2.56 -9.23 -18.29
N ILE A 143 3.69 -8.51 -18.14
CA ILE A 143 4.75 -8.45 -19.15
C ILE A 143 5.85 -9.49 -18.92
N GLU A 144 6.02 -9.97 -17.69
CA GLU A 144 7.04 -10.97 -17.33
C GLU A 144 7.06 -12.18 -18.29
N PRO A 145 5.93 -12.86 -18.57
CA PRO A 145 5.94 -13.98 -19.51
C PRO A 145 6.38 -13.56 -20.91
N THR A 146 5.95 -12.39 -21.38
CA THR A 146 6.31 -11.88 -22.71
C THR A 146 7.81 -11.56 -22.82
N ILE A 147 8.44 -11.10 -21.73
CA ILE A 147 9.88 -10.88 -21.68
C ILE A 147 10.58 -12.24 -21.68
N GLN A 148 10.17 -13.18 -20.82
CA GLN A 148 10.76 -14.52 -20.70
C GLN A 148 10.66 -15.33 -22.01
N ASP A 149 9.59 -15.14 -22.79
CA ASP A 149 9.44 -15.79 -24.11
C ASP A 149 10.44 -15.26 -25.17
N LYS A 150 10.97 -14.04 -24.98
CA LYS A 150 11.77 -13.32 -25.98
C LYS A 150 13.23 -13.09 -25.57
N THR A 151 13.55 -13.20 -24.29
CA THR A 151 14.90 -12.97 -23.77
C THR A 151 15.16 -13.84 -22.54
N ASP A 152 16.39 -14.32 -22.43
CA ASP A 152 16.90 -15.01 -21.23
C ASP A 152 17.40 -14.02 -20.15
N SER A 153 17.29 -12.71 -20.41
CA SER A 153 17.82 -11.70 -19.50
C SER A 153 16.98 -11.59 -18.23
N PRO A 154 17.61 -11.45 -17.06
CA PRO A 154 16.90 -11.30 -15.80
C PRO A 154 16.10 -10.00 -15.80
N ILE A 155 14.85 -10.08 -15.38
CA ILE A 155 14.04 -8.90 -15.08
C ILE A 155 14.50 -8.34 -13.73
N THR A 156 14.70 -7.03 -13.65
CA THR A 156 15.02 -6.32 -12.41
C THR A 156 14.05 -5.18 -12.18
N VAL A 157 13.75 -4.92 -10.90
CA VAL A 157 12.91 -3.81 -10.47
C VAL A 157 13.79 -2.76 -9.82
N ASN A 158 13.65 -1.50 -10.26
CA ASN A 158 14.40 -0.38 -9.69
C ASN A 158 13.48 0.80 -9.38
N ARG A 159 13.90 1.64 -8.43
CA ARG A 159 13.29 2.93 -8.15
C ARG A 159 14.32 4.05 -8.24
N THR A 160 14.10 5.00 -9.14
CA THR A 160 14.96 6.18 -9.31
C THR A 160 14.08 7.42 -9.27
N ASP A 161 14.40 8.37 -8.39
CA ASP A 161 13.64 9.62 -8.20
C ASP A 161 12.12 9.41 -8.01
N GLY A 162 11.76 8.32 -7.31
CA GLY A 162 10.37 7.95 -7.04
C GLY A 162 9.63 7.25 -8.20
N VAL A 163 10.29 7.04 -9.34
CA VAL A 163 9.74 6.30 -10.49
C VAL A 163 10.12 4.83 -10.37
N LEU A 164 9.12 3.95 -10.36
CA LEU A 164 9.32 2.51 -10.42
C LEU A 164 9.55 2.08 -11.87
N SER A 165 10.47 1.14 -12.07
CA SER A 165 10.86 0.69 -13.39
C SER A 165 11.05 -0.82 -13.45
N ILE A 166 10.65 -1.41 -14.57
CA ILE A 166 10.90 -2.81 -14.93
C ILE A 166 12.01 -2.80 -15.97
N ASN A 167 13.14 -3.44 -15.69
CA ASN A 167 14.33 -3.37 -16.52
C ASN A 167 14.73 -4.78 -16.97
N PHE A 168 15.16 -4.90 -18.22
CA PHE A 168 15.65 -6.14 -18.81
C PHE A 168 16.49 -5.80 -20.05
N ASP A 169 17.28 -6.77 -20.52
CA ASP A 169 18.12 -6.58 -21.71
C ASP A 169 17.63 -7.50 -22.85
N THR A 170 17.86 -7.08 -24.10
CA THR A 170 17.67 -7.93 -25.28
C THR A 170 18.84 -7.75 -26.25
N GLY A 171 19.77 -8.70 -26.26
CA GLY A 171 21.04 -8.51 -26.99
C GLY A 171 21.81 -7.32 -26.41
N ASP A 172 22.13 -6.33 -27.24
CA ASP A 172 22.82 -5.11 -26.81
C ASP A 172 21.86 -3.99 -26.35
N ASP A 173 20.56 -4.16 -26.55
CA ASP A 173 19.56 -3.15 -26.19
C ASP A 173 19.19 -3.27 -24.70
N LYS A 174 19.20 -2.13 -24.00
CA LYS A 174 18.74 -2.00 -22.61
C LYS A 174 17.33 -1.47 -22.57
N TRP A 175 16.43 -2.21 -21.94
CA TRP A 175 15.01 -1.88 -21.89
C TRP A 175 14.59 -1.47 -20.50
N ARG A 176 13.72 -0.47 -20.45
CA ARG A 176 13.12 0.02 -19.22
C ARG A 176 11.67 0.40 -19.44
N VAL A 177 10.78 -0.10 -18.60
CA VAL A 177 9.39 0.33 -18.52
C VAL A 177 9.22 1.16 -17.26
N ASP A 178 9.15 2.48 -17.41
CA ASP A 178 8.93 3.42 -16.29
C ASP A 178 7.43 3.54 -16.01
N VAL A 179 7.03 3.37 -14.75
CA VAL A 179 5.65 3.51 -14.30
C VAL A 179 5.55 4.62 -13.26
N ALA A 180 4.86 5.70 -13.63
CA ALA A 180 4.59 6.83 -12.76
C ALA A 180 3.33 7.56 -13.19
N ASN A 181 2.59 8.13 -12.22
CA ASN A 181 1.44 9.02 -12.48
C ASN A 181 0.40 8.43 -13.45
N PHE A 182 0.01 7.17 -13.26
CA PHE A 182 -0.92 6.45 -14.14
C PHE A 182 -0.48 6.36 -15.61
N LYS A 183 0.84 6.33 -15.84
CA LYS A 183 1.45 6.17 -17.16
C LYS A 183 2.51 5.09 -17.11
N ALA A 184 2.61 4.36 -18.21
CA ALA A 184 3.74 3.47 -18.50
C ALA A 184 4.49 4.04 -19.70
N LYS A 185 5.82 4.16 -19.59
CA LYS A 185 6.70 4.64 -20.66
C LYS A 185 7.70 3.56 -21.01
N LEU A 186 7.83 3.26 -22.29
CA LEU A 186 8.85 2.35 -22.79
C LEU A 186 10.08 3.14 -23.21
N ILE A 187 11.22 2.74 -22.68
CA ILE A 187 12.52 3.34 -22.95
C ILE A 187 13.46 2.24 -23.41
N VAL A 188 14.15 2.49 -24.52
CA VAL A 188 15.19 1.58 -25.04
C VAL A 188 16.44 2.39 -25.30
N ASN A 189 17.57 1.97 -24.74
CA ASN A 189 18.86 2.69 -24.84
C ASN A 189 18.74 4.17 -24.49
N ASP A 190 18.03 4.47 -23.39
CA ASP A 190 17.77 5.81 -22.88
C ASP A 190 16.87 6.72 -23.77
N GLU A 191 16.28 6.19 -24.84
CA GLU A 191 15.30 6.89 -25.67
C GLU A 191 13.86 6.44 -25.37
N GLU A 192 12.94 7.39 -25.14
CA GLU A 192 11.49 7.11 -25.05
C GLU A 192 10.98 6.71 -26.43
N VAL A 193 10.55 5.46 -26.58
CA VAL A 193 10.06 4.92 -27.86
C VAL A 193 8.53 4.86 -27.93
N ASP A 194 7.85 4.74 -26.78
CA ASP A 194 6.39 4.74 -26.70
C ASP A 194 5.87 5.03 -25.27
N LYS A 195 4.59 5.35 -25.14
CA LYS A 195 3.92 5.60 -23.85
C LYS A 195 2.42 5.28 -23.88
N VAL A 196 1.93 4.82 -22.74
CA VAL A 196 0.49 4.59 -22.46
C VAL A 196 0.06 5.46 -21.28
N GLY A 197 -1.09 6.12 -21.40
CA GLY A 197 -1.71 6.92 -20.34
C GLY A 197 -3.00 6.32 -19.81
N GLY A 198 -3.42 6.72 -18.60
CA GLY A 198 -4.63 6.20 -17.96
C GLY A 198 -4.48 4.81 -17.34
N PHE A 199 -3.25 4.28 -17.35
CA PHE A 199 -2.84 2.95 -16.91
C PHE A 199 -3.77 1.81 -17.34
N HIS A 200 -3.68 1.45 -18.62
CA HIS A 200 -4.27 0.23 -19.18
C HIS A 200 -3.18 -0.84 -19.29
N VAL A 201 -3.21 -1.85 -18.40
CA VAL A 201 -2.19 -2.91 -18.33
C VAL A 201 -2.02 -3.62 -19.67
N ASP A 202 -3.13 -3.92 -20.36
CA ASP A 202 -3.10 -4.62 -21.65
C ASP A 202 -2.46 -3.79 -22.75
N GLU A 203 -2.75 -2.48 -22.81
CA GLU A 203 -2.13 -1.57 -23.78
C GLU A 203 -0.63 -1.41 -23.51
N ALA A 204 -0.23 -1.30 -22.23
CA ALA A 204 1.17 -1.21 -21.84
C ALA A 204 1.94 -2.52 -22.13
N LYS A 205 1.28 -3.68 -21.99
CA LYS A 205 1.83 -4.97 -22.42
C LYS A 205 1.99 -5.03 -23.95
N GLU A 206 0.96 -4.62 -24.69
CA GLU A 206 0.98 -4.62 -26.16
C GLU A 206 2.07 -3.68 -26.71
N MET A 207 2.29 -2.53 -26.06
CA MET A 207 3.39 -1.60 -26.37
C MET A 207 4.76 -2.30 -26.33
N VAL A 208 5.06 -3.03 -25.24
CA VAL A 208 6.32 -3.79 -25.12
C VAL A 208 6.43 -4.86 -26.21
N TRP A 209 5.36 -5.62 -26.43
CA TRP A 209 5.34 -6.69 -27.42
C TRP A 209 5.56 -6.18 -28.86
N LYS A 210 4.90 -5.09 -29.24
CA LYS A 210 5.06 -4.45 -30.56
C LYS A 210 6.50 -4.01 -30.79
N GLU A 211 7.13 -3.41 -29.79
CA GLU A 211 8.50 -2.91 -29.93
C GLU A 211 9.52 -4.06 -30.01
N LEU A 212 9.35 -5.12 -29.22
CA LEU A 212 10.16 -6.34 -29.33
C LEU A 212 10.07 -6.95 -30.75
N GLY A 213 8.86 -6.98 -31.32
CA GLY A 213 8.62 -7.49 -32.68
C GLY A 213 9.31 -6.68 -33.78
N LYS A 214 9.41 -5.35 -33.64
CA LYS A 214 10.09 -4.48 -34.62
C LYS A 214 11.60 -4.74 -34.69
N ARG A 215 12.21 -5.07 -33.54
CA ARG A 215 13.67 -5.16 -33.39
C ARG A 215 14.26 -6.52 -33.80
N LYS A 216 13.44 -7.42 -34.39
CA LYS A 216 13.83 -8.78 -34.80
C LYS A 216 14.53 -9.57 -33.67
N VAL A 217 14.11 -9.36 -32.42
CA VAL A 217 14.56 -10.21 -31.31
C VAL A 217 14.10 -11.64 -31.64
N PRO A 218 15.02 -12.61 -31.78
CA PRO A 218 14.65 -13.99 -32.11
C PRO A 218 13.68 -14.54 -31.06
N ASP A 219 12.63 -15.23 -31.52
CA ASP A 219 11.72 -15.96 -30.63
C ASP A 219 12.49 -17.12 -30.00
N LEU A 220 12.54 -17.21 -28.66
CA LEU A 220 13.23 -18.32 -28.00
C LEU A 220 12.41 -19.62 -28.04
N GLY A 221 11.13 -19.55 -28.42
CA GLY A 221 10.36 -20.70 -28.90
C GLY A 221 10.19 -21.82 -27.87
N PHE A 222 9.83 -21.46 -26.63
CA PHE A 222 9.45 -22.43 -25.60
C PHE A 222 7.92 -22.64 -25.55
#